data_AF-A0AAN8G9K4-F1
#
_entry.id   AF-A0AAN8G9K4-F1
#
_cell.length_a   1.000
_cell.length_b   1.000
_cell.length_c   1.000
_cell.angle_alpha   90.00
_cell.angle_beta   90.00
_cell.angle_gamma   90.00
#
_symmetry.space_group_name_H-M   'P 1'
#
loop_
_entity.id
_entity.type
_entity.pdbx_description
1 polymer ?
#
loop_
_entity_poly.entity_id
_entity_poly.type
_entity_poly.pdbx_seq_one_letter_code
_entity_poly.pdbx_strand_id
1 'polypeptide(L)'
;MQAEDMEVPIINILNDNGDRQRPKGKDVFKDLQKESESSMESPNLEFEYGDTDALTAELSELYSYTEEPEFALNRDYFEEDFRSHARGRRWIELKVEEQKTYVMRLLDALEVTDRDKRLKVARAILYLAQGVFDECDTEVDVLHWSRHNVFLLYDMGIFTALLELLSMEIDNNQACSSAVRKPAISLADSTELRVLLSIMYLMVETVRVQTEDDRPEWRAARDAFKNELGSPLYNGEPFALLLFTMVTKFCSMNAPHFPMKKVLLLLWKTILFTLGGFEELQGMKVRGRERLNLAPLPEDSIKVVRAMRAASPPRLCHGAHRTTAAAEERPSQPQECLC
;
A
#
# COMPACT_ATOMS: atom_id res chain seq x y z
N MET A 1 -46.04 -5.08 31.15
CA MET A 1 -46.97 -4.65 30.09
C MET A 1 -46.12 -3.89 29.09
N GLN A 2 -46.04 -4.20 27.81
CA GLN A 2 -46.37 -5.33 26.95
C GLN A 2 -45.78 -4.90 25.59
N ALA A 3 -45.29 -5.84 24.77
CA ALA A 3 -44.70 -5.51 23.48
C ALA A 3 -45.74 -4.87 22.54
N GLU A 4 -45.35 -3.82 21.82
CA GLU A 4 -46.12 -3.32 20.68
C GLU A 4 -45.70 -4.09 19.43
N ASP A 5 -46.47 -5.12 19.12
CA ASP A 5 -46.56 -5.72 17.79
C ASP A 5 -47.35 -4.76 16.89
N MET A 6 -46.74 -4.29 15.79
CA MET A 6 -47.45 -3.51 14.77
C MET A 6 -47.86 -4.44 13.64
N GLU A 7 -49.18 -4.67 13.54
CA GLU A 7 -49.85 -5.55 12.58
C GLU A 7 -49.68 -5.10 11.12
N VAL A 8 -49.53 -6.07 10.23
CA VAL A 8 -49.50 -5.93 8.77
C VAL A 8 -50.95 -5.85 8.24
N PRO A 9 -51.35 -4.87 7.41
CA PRO A 9 -52.72 -4.81 6.93
C PRO A 9 -53.00 -5.84 5.82
N ILE A 10 -54.10 -6.57 6.02
CA ILE A 10 -54.69 -7.55 5.11
C ILE A 10 -55.37 -6.86 3.93
N ILE A 11 -55.10 -7.35 2.72
CA ILE A 11 -55.65 -6.89 1.45
C ILE A 11 -57.10 -7.40 1.30
N ASN A 12 -58.07 -6.48 1.19
CA ASN A 12 -59.43 -6.81 0.81
C ASN A 12 -59.56 -6.89 -0.71
N ILE A 13 -59.89 -8.08 -1.21
CA ILE A 13 -60.27 -8.35 -2.59
C ILE A 13 -61.77 -8.08 -2.74
N LEU A 14 -62.14 -7.12 -3.59
CA LEU A 14 -63.47 -7.06 -4.20
C LEU A 14 -63.32 -7.09 -5.72
N ASN A 15 -64.04 -8.03 -6.30
CA ASN A 15 -64.03 -8.48 -7.69
C ASN A 15 -65.17 -7.78 -8.44
N ASP A 16 -64.92 -7.20 -9.62
CA ASP A 16 -65.91 -7.24 -10.72
C ASP A 16 -65.25 -7.12 -12.10
N ASN A 17 -65.91 -7.76 -13.06
CA ASN A 17 -65.46 -8.29 -14.33
C ASN A 17 -65.22 -7.26 -15.44
N GLY A 18 -64.32 -7.58 -16.36
CA GLY A 18 -64.18 -6.84 -17.62
C GLY A 18 -63.06 -7.32 -18.55
N ASP A 19 -63.32 -8.43 -19.23
CA ASP A 19 -62.80 -8.82 -20.55
C ASP A 19 -61.31 -9.24 -20.74
N ARG A 20 -61.17 -10.26 -21.60
CA ARG A 20 -59.95 -11.00 -21.91
C ARG A 20 -59.01 -10.18 -22.80
N GLN A 21 -57.76 -10.03 -22.39
CA GLN A 21 -56.62 -9.97 -23.32
C GLN A 21 -55.33 -10.42 -22.62
N ARG A 22 -54.72 -11.51 -23.11
CA ARG A 22 -53.38 -11.94 -22.68
C ARG A 22 -52.34 -10.93 -23.20
N PRO A 23 -51.52 -10.29 -22.35
CA PRO A 23 -50.42 -9.49 -22.87
C PRO A 23 -49.18 -10.38 -23.08
N LYS A 24 -48.70 -10.39 -24.33
CA LYS A 24 -47.40 -10.93 -24.78
C LYS A 24 -46.23 -10.11 -24.19
N GLY A 25 -46.10 -10.08 -22.85
CA GLY A 25 -45.10 -9.27 -22.15
C GLY A 25 -43.96 -10.07 -21.50
N LYS A 26 -44.07 -11.40 -21.42
CA LYS A 26 -43.07 -12.23 -20.72
C LYS A 26 -41.87 -12.63 -21.57
N ASP A 27 -41.97 -12.54 -22.89
CA ASP A 27 -40.89 -12.98 -23.79
C ASP A 27 -39.88 -11.85 -24.07
N VAL A 28 -40.33 -10.59 -24.11
CA VAL A 28 -39.43 -9.43 -24.33
C VAL A 28 -38.49 -9.18 -23.15
N PHE A 29 -38.93 -9.43 -21.90
CA PHE A 29 -38.07 -9.32 -20.72
C PHE A 29 -37.03 -10.43 -20.64
N LYS A 30 -37.34 -11.64 -21.14
CA LYS A 30 -36.37 -12.73 -21.21
C LYS A 30 -35.34 -12.52 -22.31
N ASP A 31 -35.74 -11.92 -23.43
CA ASP A 31 -34.82 -11.62 -24.52
C ASP A 31 -33.89 -10.43 -24.18
N LEU A 32 -34.37 -9.40 -23.47
CA LEU A 32 -33.50 -8.34 -22.93
C LEU A 32 -32.53 -8.84 -21.84
N GLN A 33 -32.96 -9.80 -21.01
CA GLN A 33 -32.11 -10.43 -20.01
C GLN A 33 -31.07 -11.36 -20.66
N LYS A 34 -31.42 -12.05 -21.75
CA LYS A 34 -30.50 -12.86 -22.57
C LYS A 34 -29.53 -12.00 -23.40
N GLU A 35 -29.97 -10.88 -23.96
CA GLU A 35 -29.09 -9.99 -24.72
C GLU A 35 -28.07 -9.29 -23.82
N SER A 36 -28.45 -8.98 -22.57
CA SER A 36 -27.55 -8.50 -21.50
C SER A 36 -26.51 -9.54 -21.08
N GLU A 37 -26.87 -10.83 -21.05
CA GLU A 37 -25.94 -11.92 -20.74
C GLU A 37 -24.98 -12.22 -21.90
N SER A 38 -25.38 -11.94 -23.15
CA SER A 38 -24.60 -12.29 -24.35
C SER A 38 -23.51 -11.28 -24.76
N SER A 39 -23.50 -10.05 -24.22
CA SER A 39 -22.59 -8.98 -24.71
C SER A 39 -21.42 -8.61 -23.81
N MET A 40 -21.17 -9.36 -22.73
CA MET A 40 -20.03 -9.12 -21.84
C MET A 40 -19.29 -10.43 -21.57
N GLU A 41 -18.75 -11.03 -22.62
CA GLU A 41 -17.59 -11.91 -22.49
C GLU A 41 -16.33 -11.02 -22.36
N SER A 42 -16.32 -10.20 -21.30
CA SER A 42 -15.08 -9.59 -20.84
C SER A 42 -14.18 -10.75 -20.44
N PRO A 43 -12.94 -10.84 -20.97
CA PRO A 43 -12.02 -11.90 -20.60
C PRO A 43 -11.93 -11.95 -19.09
N ASN A 44 -12.03 -13.15 -18.51
CA ASN A 44 -11.80 -13.32 -17.09
C ASN A 44 -10.42 -12.75 -16.78
N LEU A 45 -10.38 -11.69 -15.99
CA LEU A 45 -9.12 -11.16 -15.49
C LEU A 45 -8.56 -12.25 -14.58
N GLU A 46 -7.47 -12.88 -14.99
CA GLU A 46 -6.72 -13.81 -14.15
C GLU A 46 -5.96 -12.98 -13.12
N PHE A 47 -6.70 -12.50 -12.12
CA PHE A 47 -6.18 -11.74 -11.00
C PHE A 47 -6.31 -12.59 -9.75
N GLU A 48 -5.18 -12.91 -9.14
CA GLU A 48 -5.15 -13.64 -7.89
C GLU A 48 -5.40 -12.67 -6.73
N TYR A 49 -6.55 -12.80 -6.07
CA TYR A 49 -6.82 -12.06 -4.84
C TYR A 49 -6.02 -12.70 -3.70
N GLY A 50 -4.82 -12.15 -3.47
CA GLY A 50 -3.92 -12.47 -2.37
C GLY A 50 -3.77 -11.32 -1.38
N ASP A 51 -3.21 -11.62 -0.20
CA ASP A 51 -2.81 -10.61 0.78
C ASP A 51 -1.61 -9.75 0.30
N THR A 52 -0.83 -10.28 -0.64
CA THR A 52 0.43 -9.72 -1.17
C THR A 52 0.62 -10.09 -2.63
N ASP A 53 1.34 -9.26 -3.36
CA ASP A 53 1.77 -9.53 -4.74
C ASP A 53 3.26 -9.93 -4.82
N ALA A 54 3.74 -10.19 -6.04
CA ALA A 54 5.16 -10.37 -6.30
C ALA A 54 5.96 -9.10 -5.96
N LEU A 55 7.20 -9.26 -5.49
CA LEU A 55 8.06 -8.16 -5.04
C LEU A 55 8.19 -7.02 -6.07
N THR A 56 8.26 -7.33 -7.36
CA THR A 56 8.33 -6.33 -8.44
C THR A 56 7.07 -5.45 -8.50
N ALA A 57 5.89 -6.02 -8.28
CA ALA A 57 4.63 -5.28 -8.25
C ALA A 57 4.54 -4.40 -7.00
N GLU A 58 4.97 -4.92 -5.84
CA GLU A 58 5.07 -4.17 -4.59
C GLU A 58 6.00 -2.96 -4.72
N LEU A 59 7.18 -3.13 -5.35
CA LEU A 59 8.11 -2.03 -5.63
C LEU A 59 7.52 -1.01 -6.62
N SER A 60 6.78 -1.47 -7.63
CA SER A 60 6.08 -0.61 -8.58
C SER A 60 4.96 0.19 -7.92
N GLU A 61 4.35 -0.35 -6.87
CA GLU A 61 3.39 0.37 -6.05
C GLU A 61 4.09 1.35 -5.10
N LEU A 62 5.24 1.01 -4.51
CA LEU A 62 5.97 1.90 -3.61
C LEU A 62 6.45 3.19 -4.31
N TYR A 63 7.07 3.03 -5.47
CA TYR A 63 7.69 4.12 -6.22
C TYR A 63 6.77 4.71 -7.29
N SER A 64 7.15 5.88 -7.78
CA SER A 64 6.52 6.54 -8.90
C SER A 64 7.58 6.95 -9.91
N TYR A 65 7.23 7.06 -11.19
CA TYR A 65 8.19 7.47 -12.22
C TYR A 65 8.81 8.86 -11.98
N THR A 66 8.14 9.73 -11.21
CA THR A 66 8.68 11.02 -10.80
C THR A 66 9.83 10.92 -9.79
N GLU A 67 10.00 9.77 -9.13
CA GLU A 67 11.06 9.52 -8.16
C GLU A 67 12.32 8.90 -8.81
N GLU A 68 12.30 8.59 -10.11
CA GLU A 68 13.47 8.07 -10.86
C GLU A 68 14.77 8.86 -10.64
N PRO A 69 14.80 10.21 -10.73
CA PRO A 69 16.03 10.97 -10.46
C PRO A 69 16.52 10.84 -9.00
N GLU A 70 15.65 10.46 -8.07
CA GLU A 70 16.04 10.24 -6.68
C GLU A 70 16.90 8.98 -6.51
N PHE A 71 16.79 7.98 -7.39
CA PHE A 71 17.62 6.78 -7.34
C PHE A 71 19.10 7.09 -7.62
N ALA A 72 19.35 7.89 -8.66
CA ALA A 72 20.70 8.36 -8.99
C ALA A 72 21.28 9.20 -7.83
N LEU A 73 20.47 10.07 -7.24
CA LEU A 73 20.88 10.89 -6.10
C LEU A 73 21.23 10.05 -4.87
N ASN A 74 20.47 8.98 -4.59
CA ASN A 74 20.75 8.07 -3.47
C ASN A 74 22.09 7.35 -3.66
N ARG A 75 22.35 6.86 -4.88
CA ARG A 75 23.65 6.25 -5.24
C ARG A 75 24.78 7.25 -5.05
N ASP A 76 24.66 8.46 -5.59
CA ASP A 76 25.73 9.46 -5.56
C ASP A 76 26.12 9.82 -4.11
N TYR A 77 25.14 9.96 -3.21
CA TYR A 77 25.42 10.21 -1.78
C TYR A 77 26.04 9.01 -1.07
N PHE A 78 25.63 7.79 -1.40
CA PHE A 78 26.28 6.58 -0.90
C PHE A 78 27.75 6.54 -1.36
N GLU A 79 28.01 6.72 -2.66
CA GLU A 79 29.38 6.66 -3.19
C GLU A 79 30.29 7.73 -2.61
N GLU A 80 29.81 8.97 -2.48
CA GLU A 80 30.59 10.07 -1.91
C GLU A 80 31.06 9.72 -0.49
N ASP A 81 30.17 9.20 0.36
CA ASP A 81 30.50 8.80 1.73
C ASP A 81 31.33 7.51 1.76
N PHE A 82 30.96 6.50 0.98
CA PHE A 82 31.57 5.17 0.96
C PHE A 82 32.99 5.19 0.40
N ARG A 83 33.32 6.07 -0.56
CA ARG A 83 34.69 6.23 -1.08
C ARG A 83 35.71 6.51 0.01
N SER A 84 35.31 7.26 1.06
CA SER A 84 36.19 7.54 2.21
C SER A 84 36.49 6.29 3.05
N HIS A 85 35.61 5.29 3.02
CA HIS A 85 35.68 4.09 3.84
C HIS A 85 36.29 2.89 3.10
N ALA A 86 35.91 2.67 1.86
CA ALA A 86 36.14 1.40 1.16
C ALA A 86 37.50 1.28 0.45
N ARG A 87 38.32 2.35 0.43
CA ARG A 87 39.62 2.41 -0.28
C ARG A 87 39.52 1.96 -1.76
N GLY A 88 38.37 2.19 -2.40
CA GLY A 88 38.11 1.83 -3.80
C GLY A 88 37.58 0.42 -4.06
N ARG A 89 37.21 -0.36 -3.02
CA ARG A 89 36.47 -1.63 -3.18
C ARG A 89 34.97 -1.37 -3.32
N ARG A 90 34.26 -2.33 -3.95
CA ARG A 90 32.80 -2.33 -4.10
C ARG A 90 32.11 -2.84 -2.82
N TRP A 91 30.86 -2.44 -2.58
CA TRP A 91 30.05 -2.92 -1.44
C TRP A 91 29.92 -4.45 -1.43
N ILE A 92 29.66 -5.02 -2.60
CA ILE A 92 29.47 -6.47 -2.78
C ILE A 92 30.75 -7.30 -2.50
N GLU A 93 31.92 -6.65 -2.52
CA GLU A 93 33.23 -7.28 -2.28
C GLU A 93 33.65 -7.23 -0.79
N LEU A 94 32.94 -6.45 0.02
CA LEU A 94 33.25 -6.30 1.44
C LEU A 94 32.83 -7.53 2.24
N LYS A 95 33.60 -7.84 3.29
CA LYS A 95 33.18 -8.84 4.28
C LYS A 95 32.04 -8.27 5.13
N VAL A 96 31.19 -9.16 5.66
CA VAL A 96 30.07 -8.78 6.53
C VAL A 96 30.50 -7.88 7.70
N GLU A 97 31.67 -8.12 8.30
CA GLU A 97 32.19 -7.26 9.39
C GLU A 97 32.59 -5.86 8.93
N GLU A 98 33.09 -5.71 7.70
CA GLU A 98 33.37 -4.41 7.10
C GLU A 98 32.06 -3.68 6.75
N GLN A 99 31.07 -4.41 6.23
CA GLN A 99 29.72 -3.89 5.97
C GLN A 99 29.06 -3.39 7.26
N LYS A 100 29.11 -4.17 8.36
CA LYS A 100 28.62 -3.73 9.69
C LYS A 100 29.31 -2.46 10.16
N THR A 101 30.64 -2.38 10.00
CA THR A 101 31.42 -1.19 10.41
C THR A 101 30.95 0.05 9.64
N TYR A 102 30.69 -0.08 8.34
CA TYR A 102 30.15 1.02 7.54
C TYR A 102 28.73 1.42 7.97
N VAL A 103 27.84 0.45 8.19
CA VAL A 103 26.47 0.70 8.65
C VAL A 103 26.45 1.37 10.02
N MET A 104 27.33 0.97 10.94
CA MET A 104 27.47 1.62 12.25
C MET A 104 27.88 3.09 12.11
N ARG A 105 28.78 3.41 11.17
CA ARG A 105 29.11 4.81 10.87
C ARG A 105 27.91 5.58 10.28
N LEU A 106 27.10 4.95 9.44
CA LEU A 106 25.88 5.58 8.92
C LEU A 106 24.88 5.85 10.06
N LEU A 107 24.75 4.92 11.01
CA LEU A 107 23.92 5.10 12.20
C LEU A 107 24.39 6.31 13.02
N ASP A 108 25.69 6.42 13.32
CA ASP A 108 26.26 7.58 14.02
C ASP A 108 26.02 8.89 13.24
N ALA A 109 26.07 8.84 11.91
CA ALA A 109 25.85 10.00 11.05
C ALA A 109 24.38 10.42 10.93
N LEU A 110 23.41 9.54 11.25
CA LEU A 110 22.00 9.87 11.34
C LEU A 110 21.66 10.74 12.57
N GLU A 111 22.47 10.68 13.63
CA GLU A 111 22.27 11.46 14.87
C GLU A 111 22.67 12.94 14.75
N VAL A 112 23.19 13.35 13.58
CA VAL A 112 23.63 14.72 13.33
C VAL A 112 22.44 15.68 13.32
N THR A 113 22.61 16.86 13.94
CA THR A 113 21.56 17.89 14.07
C THR A 113 21.22 18.62 12.76
N ASP A 114 22.13 18.57 11.79
CA ASP A 114 21.97 19.17 10.46
C ASP A 114 21.06 18.31 9.58
N ARG A 115 19.88 18.86 9.24
CA ARG A 115 18.84 18.17 8.47
C ARG A 115 19.33 17.71 7.10
N ASP A 116 20.10 18.54 6.40
CA ASP A 116 20.55 18.23 5.05
C ASP A 116 21.60 17.11 5.06
N LYS A 117 22.51 17.12 6.04
CA LYS A 117 23.46 16.01 6.23
C LYS A 117 22.74 14.72 6.60
N ARG A 118 21.77 14.78 7.51
CA ARG A 118 20.97 13.62 7.91
C ARG A 118 20.20 13.03 6.73
N LEU A 119 19.60 13.87 5.88
CA LEU A 119 18.92 13.43 4.66
C LEU A 119 19.87 12.71 3.68
N LYS A 120 21.11 13.21 3.51
CA LYS A 120 22.12 12.53 2.67
C LYS A 120 22.45 11.12 3.18
N VAL A 121 22.61 10.98 4.50
CA VAL A 121 22.86 9.68 5.15
C VAL A 121 21.66 8.76 4.98
N ALA A 122 20.44 9.25 5.21
CA ALA A 122 19.22 8.49 4.99
C ALA A 122 19.09 8.02 3.53
N ARG A 123 19.46 8.85 2.56
CA ARG A 123 19.51 8.47 1.14
C ARG A 123 20.54 7.39 0.84
N ALA A 124 21.71 7.42 1.48
CA ALA A 124 22.71 6.35 1.35
C ALA A 124 22.19 5.02 1.94
N ILE A 125 21.48 5.07 3.09
CA ILE A 125 20.82 3.90 3.67
C ILE A 125 19.71 3.37 2.74
N LEU A 126 18.94 4.26 2.11
CA LEU A 126 17.92 3.87 1.14
C LEU A 126 18.54 3.16 -0.07
N TYR A 127 19.67 3.64 -0.58
CA TYR A 127 20.40 2.96 -1.66
C TYR A 127 20.86 1.55 -1.27
N LEU A 128 21.34 1.36 -0.03
CA LEU A 128 21.67 0.03 0.49
C LEU A 128 20.44 -0.88 0.54
N ALA A 129 19.31 -0.37 1.07
CA ALA A 129 18.05 -1.12 1.12
C ALA A 129 17.49 -1.46 -0.27
N GLN A 130 17.76 -0.63 -1.28
CA GLN A 130 17.41 -0.85 -2.69
C GLN A 130 18.29 -1.91 -3.38
N GLY A 131 19.32 -2.43 -2.71
CA GLY A 131 20.13 -3.54 -3.21
C GLY A 131 21.33 -3.14 -4.06
N VAL A 132 21.83 -1.90 -3.94
CA VAL A 132 23.09 -1.46 -4.57
C VAL A 132 23.08 -1.76 -6.07
N PHE A 133 22.00 -1.35 -6.75
CA PHE A 133 21.69 -1.76 -8.12
C PHE A 133 22.75 -1.41 -9.16
N ASP A 134 23.60 -0.41 -8.90
CA ASP A 134 24.68 0.01 -9.80
C ASP A 134 25.85 -0.98 -9.81
N GLU A 135 26.05 -1.73 -8.72
CA GLU A 135 27.12 -2.74 -8.60
C GLU A 135 26.68 -4.14 -9.05
N CYS A 136 25.40 -4.33 -9.38
CA CYS A 136 24.81 -5.63 -9.73
C CYS A 136 24.63 -5.78 -11.24
N ASP A 137 24.85 -7.00 -11.76
CA ASP A 137 24.69 -7.29 -13.18
C ASP A 137 23.28 -7.75 -13.55
N THR A 138 22.53 -8.33 -12.60
CA THR A 138 21.19 -8.90 -12.84
C THR A 138 20.16 -8.44 -11.80
N GLU A 139 18.88 -8.42 -12.17
CA GLU A 139 17.78 -8.09 -11.24
C GLU A 139 17.74 -9.04 -10.03
N VAL A 140 18.07 -10.32 -10.23
CA VAL A 140 18.11 -11.32 -9.16
C VAL A 140 19.18 -10.96 -8.12
N ASP A 141 20.34 -10.46 -8.56
CA ASP A 141 21.40 -10.03 -7.66
C ASP A 141 20.97 -8.79 -6.85
N VAL A 142 20.28 -7.84 -7.47
CA VAL A 142 19.74 -6.66 -6.78
C VAL A 142 18.78 -7.08 -5.67
N LEU A 143 17.86 -8.00 -5.95
CA LEU A 143 16.92 -8.50 -4.96
C LEU A 143 17.62 -9.30 -3.84
N HIS A 144 18.64 -10.09 -4.19
CA HIS A 144 19.46 -10.80 -3.22
C HIS A 144 20.18 -9.84 -2.26
N TRP A 145 20.86 -8.83 -2.81
CA TRP A 145 21.60 -7.84 -2.03
C TRP A 145 20.67 -6.91 -1.25
N SER A 146 19.53 -6.52 -1.81
CA SER A 146 18.48 -5.78 -1.08
C SER A 146 18.06 -6.56 0.17
N ARG A 147 17.78 -7.86 0.02
CA ARG A 147 17.42 -8.73 1.15
C ARG A 147 18.53 -8.83 2.19
N HIS A 148 19.76 -9.13 1.78
CA HIS A 148 20.92 -9.21 2.68
C HIS A 148 21.14 -7.89 3.43
N ASN A 149 21.11 -6.77 2.70
CA ASN A 149 21.32 -5.44 3.27
C ASN A 149 20.21 -5.07 4.26
N VAL A 150 18.94 -5.39 3.97
CA VAL A 150 17.84 -5.13 4.91
C VAL A 150 18.03 -5.87 6.23
N PHE A 151 18.38 -7.17 6.20
CA PHE A 151 18.66 -7.91 7.43
C PHE A 151 19.86 -7.33 8.18
N LEU A 152 20.92 -6.94 7.47
CA LEU A 152 22.07 -6.25 8.07
C LEU A 152 21.69 -4.92 8.72
N LEU A 153 20.89 -4.09 8.05
CA LEU A 153 20.41 -2.81 8.58
C LEU A 153 19.55 -3.03 9.83
N TYR A 154 18.69 -4.05 9.82
CA TYR A 154 17.89 -4.43 10.99
C TYR A 154 18.78 -4.85 12.17
N ASP A 155 19.73 -5.77 11.94
CA ASP A 155 20.65 -6.26 12.98
C ASP A 155 21.49 -5.13 13.60
N MET A 156 21.77 -4.07 12.83
CA MET A 156 22.50 -2.88 13.29
C MET A 156 21.60 -1.81 13.95
N GLY A 157 20.30 -2.07 14.14
CA GLY A 157 19.39 -1.16 14.84
C GLY A 157 18.92 0.06 14.04
N ILE A 158 19.08 0.03 12.70
CA ILE A 158 18.70 1.15 11.83
C ILE A 158 17.19 1.41 11.92
N PHE A 159 16.36 0.37 12.07
CA PHE A 159 14.91 0.55 12.17
C PHE A 159 14.51 1.44 13.36
N THR A 160 15.13 1.21 14.52
CA THR A 160 14.88 1.99 15.74
C THR A 160 15.27 3.45 15.54
N ALA A 161 16.44 3.72 14.96
CA ALA A 161 16.85 5.09 14.66
C ALA A 161 15.91 5.78 13.65
N LEU A 162 15.46 5.07 12.61
CA LEU A 162 14.48 5.61 11.66
C LEU A 162 13.13 5.91 12.32
N LEU A 163 12.70 5.11 13.31
CA LEU A 163 11.46 5.32 14.05
C LEU A 163 11.49 6.61 14.88
N GLU A 164 12.62 6.87 15.55
CA GLU A 164 12.85 8.10 16.31
C GLU A 164 12.86 9.32 15.39
N LEU A 165 13.58 9.24 14.26
CA LEU A 165 13.63 10.30 13.26
C LEU A 165 12.27 10.56 12.61
N LEU A 166 11.52 9.50 12.28
CA LEU A 166 10.17 9.63 11.73
C LEU A 166 9.26 10.37 12.71
N SER A 167 9.32 10.01 13.99
CA SER A 167 8.51 10.63 15.03
C SER A 167 8.88 12.11 15.21
N MET A 168 10.17 12.43 15.24
CA MET A 168 10.66 13.81 15.26
C MET A 168 10.11 14.61 14.07
N GLU A 169 10.14 14.05 12.86
CA GLU A 169 9.73 14.75 11.65
C GLU A 169 8.20 14.92 11.54
N ILE A 170 7.42 13.99 12.11
CA ILE A 170 5.97 14.12 12.26
C ILE A 170 5.62 15.33 13.16
N ASP A 171 6.35 15.52 14.25
CA ASP A 171 6.10 16.60 15.21
C ASP A 171 6.63 17.96 14.71
N ASN A 172 7.79 17.96 14.05
CA ASN A 172 8.39 19.17 13.48
C ASN A 172 7.49 19.79 12.37
N ASN A 173 6.92 18.95 11.51
CA ASN A 173 5.99 19.39 10.46
C ASN A 173 4.69 19.97 11.03
N GLN A 174 4.24 19.50 12.20
CA GLN A 174 3.10 20.07 12.92
C GLN A 174 3.41 21.49 13.43
N ALA A 175 4.62 21.73 13.95
CA ALA A 175 5.07 23.04 14.37
C ALA A 175 5.13 24.02 13.18
N CYS A 176 5.67 23.60 12.04
CA CYS A 176 5.70 24.42 10.81
C CYS A 176 4.31 24.72 10.24
N SER A 177 3.40 23.73 10.22
CA SER A 177 2.04 23.89 9.69
C SER A 177 1.19 24.83 10.55
N SER A 178 1.37 24.80 11.88
CA SER A 178 0.66 25.71 12.80
C SER A 178 1.20 27.15 12.77
N ALA A 179 2.48 27.33 12.43
CA ALA A 179 3.14 28.64 12.41
C ALA A 179 2.95 29.43 11.10
N VAL A 180 2.64 28.76 9.98
CA VAL A 180 2.68 29.38 8.65
C VAL A 180 1.29 29.43 7.99
N ARG A 181 0.65 30.62 8.01
CA ARG A 181 -0.50 30.96 7.13
C ARG A 181 -0.03 31.27 5.70
N LYS A 182 0.79 30.43 5.07
CA LYS A 182 1.17 30.59 3.65
C LYS A 182 0.70 29.40 2.83
N PRO A 183 -0.02 29.60 1.71
CA PRO A 183 -0.58 28.51 0.89
C PRO A 183 0.45 27.77 0.01
N ALA A 184 1.72 28.16 0.05
CA ALA A 184 2.78 27.60 -0.81
C ALA A 184 3.88 27.00 0.07
N ILE A 185 3.64 25.79 0.56
CA ILE A 185 4.64 24.92 1.20
C ILE A 185 4.90 23.81 0.18
N SER A 186 6.17 23.55 -0.12
CA SER A 186 6.60 22.81 -1.33
C SER A 186 6.60 21.30 -1.08
N LEU A 187 6.40 20.50 -2.15
CA LEU A 187 6.60 19.05 -2.14
C LEU A 187 7.99 18.66 -1.57
N ALA A 188 8.98 19.57 -1.70
CA ALA A 188 10.32 19.44 -1.15
C ALA A 188 10.36 19.26 0.38
N ASP A 189 9.40 19.82 1.12
CA ASP A 189 9.34 19.76 2.59
C ASP A 189 9.01 18.36 3.11
N SER A 190 8.51 17.46 2.25
CA SER A 190 8.19 16.06 2.61
C SER A 190 9.27 15.04 2.24
N THR A 191 10.40 15.49 1.68
CA THR A 191 11.39 14.58 1.08
C THR A 191 12.02 13.65 2.11
N GLU A 192 12.32 14.15 3.31
CA GLU A 192 12.87 13.33 4.38
C GLU A 192 11.86 12.25 4.83
N LEU A 193 10.60 12.62 5.05
CA LEU A 193 9.52 11.65 5.32
C LEU A 193 9.42 10.60 4.22
N ARG A 194 9.48 10.99 2.94
CA ARG A 194 9.43 10.06 1.81
C ARG A 194 10.59 9.06 1.85
N VAL A 195 11.81 9.53 2.14
CA VAL A 195 13.00 8.67 2.25
C VAL A 195 12.85 7.72 3.43
N LEU A 196 12.55 8.23 4.64
CA LEU A 196 12.39 7.41 5.86
C LEU A 196 11.31 6.33 5.67
N LEU A 197 10.13 6.70 5.19
CA LEU A 197 9.03 5.77 4.94
C LEU A 197 9.37 4.73 3.87
N SER A 198 10.16 5.10 2.86
CA SER A 198 10.62 4.14 1.84
C SER A 198 11.56 3.11 2.42
N ILE A 199 12.53 3.52 3.26
CA ILE A 199 13.44 2.58 3.93
C ILE A 199 12.64 1.65 4.83
N MET A 200 11.76 2.20 5.67
CA MET A 200 10.94 1.41 6.59
C MET A 200 10.01 0.45 5.85
N TYR A 201 9.43 0.85 4.71
CA TYR A 201 8.66 -0.04 3.85
C TYR A 201 9.51 -1.19 3.31
N LEU A 202 10.68 -0.89 2.73
CA LEU A 202 11.57 -1.94 2.23
C LEU A 202 11.98 -2.91 3.34
N MET A 203 12.24 -2.41 4.56
CA MET A 203 12.55 -3.27 5.70
C MET A 203 11.38 -4.18 6.09
N VAL A 204 10.18 -3.61 6.28
CA VAL A 204 8.98 -4.39 6.66
C VAL A 204 8.60 -5.39 5.57
N GLU A 205 8.59 -4.98 4.31
CA GLU A 205 8.24 -5.83 3.17
C GLU A 205 9.21 -7.00 3.04
N THR A 206 10.51 -6.70 3.01
CA THR A 206 11.56 -7.70 2.80
C THR A 206 11.66 -8.69 3.96
N VAL A 207 11.62 -8.20 5.19
CA VAL A 207 11.66 -9.08 6.38
C VAL A 207 10.34 -9.84 6.55
N ARG A 208 9.19 -9.35 6.07
CA ARG A 208 7.92 -10.12 6.09
C ARG A 208 7.97 -11.34 5.17
N VAL A 209 8.55 -11.22 3.97
CA VAL A 209 8.56 -12.31 2.97
C VAL A 209 9.47 -13.45 3.42
N GLN A 210 8.93 -14.64 3.61
CA GLN A 210 9.67 -15.84 3.99
C GLN A 210 10.11 -16.59 2.74
N THR A 211 11.38 -17.00 2.69
CA THR A 211 11.91 -17.82 1.60
C THR A 211 12.43 -19.16 2.13
N GLU A 212 12.40 -20.21 1.31
CA GLU A 212 12.84 -21.55 1.72
C GLU A 212 14.33 -21.55 2.14
N ASP A 213 15.13 -20.72 1.47
CA ASP A 213 16.57 -20.54 1.68
C ASP A 213 16.93 -19.65 2.89
N ASP A 214 15.93 -19.21 3.68
CA ASP A 214 16.17 -18.36 4.84
C ASP A 214 17.01 -19.08 5.91
N ARG A 215 18.16 -18.49 6.20
CA ARG A 215 19.08 -18.90 7.28
C ARG A 215 18.37 -18.85 8.64
N PRO A 216 18.76 -19.68 9.63
CA PRO A 216 18.13 -19.68 10.94
C PRO A 216 18.21 -18.31 11.64
N GLU A 217 19.28 -17.55 11.41
CA GLU A 217 19.43 -16.20 11.96
C GLU A 217 18.37 -15.24 11.39
N TRP A 218 18.07 -15.33 10.08
CA TRP A 218 17.05 -14.50 9.43
C TRP A 218 15.64 -14.87 9.87
N ARG A 219 15.38 -16.15 10.15
CA ARG A 219 14.10 -16.58 10.74
C ARG A 219 13.93 -16.02 12.15
N ALA A 220 14.97 -16.10 12.98
CA ALA A 220 14.94 -15.53 14.33
C ALA A 220 14.79 -14.00 14.31
N ALA A 221 15.53 -13.31 13.44
CA ALA A 221 15.42 -11.86 13.23
C ALA A 221 14.01 -11.44 12.76
N ARG A 222 13.39 -12.21 11.86
CA ARG A 222 12.00 -11.99 11.42
C ARG A 222 11.02 -12.10 12.58
N ASP A 223 11.13 -13.15 13.39
CA ASP A 223 10.24 -13.34 14.55
C ASP A 223 10.46 -12.24 15.60
N ALA A 224 11.71 -11.85 15.83
CA ALA A 224 12.06 -10.71 16.68
C ALA A 224 11.43 -9.42 16.15
N PHE A 225 11.58 -9.12 14.87
CA PHE A 225 11.04 -7.91 14.25
C PHE A 225 9.52 -7.89 14.24
N LYS A 226 8.86 -9.04 13.99
CA LYS A 226 7.40 -9.16 14.09
C LYS A 226 6.90 -8.83 15.50
N ASN A 227 7.57 -9.36 16.52
CA ASN A 227 7.24 -9.07 17.92
C ASN A 227 7.53 -7.61 18.28
N GLU A 228 8.64 -7.07 17.80
CA GLU A 228 9.04 -5.68 17.97
C GLU A 228 7.93 -4.75 17.43
N LEU A 229 7.52 -4.90 16.17
CA LEU A 229 6.47 -4.09 15.53
C LEU A 229 5.10 -4.18 16.24
N GLY A 230 4.77 -5.33 16.81
CA GLY A 230 3.53 -5.55 17.57
C GLY A 230 3.58 -5.05 19.01
N SER A 231 4.78 -4.80 19.54
CA SER A 231 5.00 -4.32 20.90
C SER A 231 5.01 -2.79 20.99
N PRO A 232 4.84 -2.21 22.18
CA PRO A 232 5.02 -0.77 22.41
C PRO A 232 6.47 -0.34 22.13
N LEU A 233 6.73 0.28 20.98
CA LEU A 233 8.10 0.61 20.55
C LEU A 233 8.53 2.01 20.97
N TYR A 234 7.81 3.00 20.48
CA TYR A 234 8.10 4.42 20.68
C TYR A 234 6.87 5.09 21.27
N ASN A 235 7.07 5.90 22.33
CA ASN A 235 5.99 6.52 23.12
C ASN A 235 4.95 5.56 23.72
N GLY A 236 5.27 4.26 23.83
CA GLY A 236 4.37 3.27 24.42
C GLY A 236 3.27 2.78 23.48
N GLU A 237 3.40 3.01 22.17
CA GLU A 237 2.43 2.57 21.16
C GLU A 237 3.09 1.64 20.11
N PRO A 238 2.37 0.65 19.55
CA PRO A 238 2.83 -0.12 18.41
C PRO A 238 3.06 0.74 17.16
N PHE A 239 3.97 0.31 16.28
CA PHE A 239 4.32 1.07 15.07
C PHE A 239 3.12 1.37 14.17
N ALA A 240 2.17 0.44 14.05
CA ALA A 240 0.95 0.64 13.28
C ALA A 240 0.12 1.83 13.81
N LEU A 241 0.09 2.08 15.12
CA LEU A 241 -0.65 3.22 15.70
C LEU A 241 0.00 4.57 15.36
N LEU A 242 1.34 4.63 15.30
CA LEU A 242 2.05 5.83 14.83
C LEU A 242 1.65 6.18 13.39
N LEU A 243 1.61 5.18 12.50
CA LEU A 243 1.20 5.37 11.11
C LEU A 243 -0.29 5.75 11.00
N PHE A 244 -1.17 5.12 11.78
CA PHE A 244 -2.59 5.53 11.86
C PHE A 244 -2.74 6.98 12.35
N THR A 245 -1.87 7.41 13.27
CA THR A 245 -1.86 8.80 13.73
C THR A 245 -1.49 9.76 12.60
N MET A 246 -0.53 9.41 11.73
CA MET A 246 -0.25 10.19 10.52
C MET A 246 -1.46 10.30 9.59
N VAL A 247 -2.17 9.19 9.36
CA VAL A 247 -3.41 9.17 8.55
C VAL A 247 -4.47 10.09 9.16
N THR A 248 -4.70 9.97 10.48
CA THR A 248 -5.69 10.79 11.20
C THR A 248 -5.35 12.28 11.15
N LYS A 249 -4.06 12.64 11.32
CA LYS A 249 -3.57 14.02 11.19
C LYS A 249 -3.79 14.56 9.77
N PHE A 250 -3.58 13.74 8.75
CA PHE A 250 -3.85 14.13 7.35
C PHE A 250 -5.33 14.33 7.08
N CYS A 251 -6.20 13.40 7.50
CA CYS A 251 -7.66 13.52 7.34
C CYS A 251 -8.24 14.76 8.03
N SER A 252 -7.60 15.20 9.12
CA SER A 252 -7.95 16.43 9.84
C SER A 252 -7.44 17.71 9.16
N MET A 253 -6.79 17.61 7.99
CA MET A 253 -6.09 18.69 7.28
C MET A 253 -4.98 19.39 8.08
N ASN A 254 -4.50 18.75 9.16
CA ASN A 254 -3.43 19.32 9.99
C ASN A 254 -2.04 19.09 9.39
N ALA A 255 -1.90 18.18 8.43
CA ALA A 255 -0.65 17.85 7.76
C ALA A 255 -0.88 17.41 6.30
N PRO A 256 -1.28 18.32 5.38
CA PRO A 256 -1.65 17.96 4.00
C PRO A 256 -0.46 17.49 3.14
N HIS A 257 0.77 17.64 3.62
CA HIS A 257 2.01 17.34 2.90
C HIS A 257 2.56 15.94 3.21
N PHE A 258 1.91 15.15 4.07
CA PHE A 258 2.35 13.78 4.32
C PHE A 258 2.27 12.94 3.04
N PRO A 259 3.31 12.12 2.74
CA PRO A 259 3.31 11.25 1.57
C PRO A 259 2.38 10.04 1.81
N MET A 260 1.07 10.30 1.73
CA MET A 260 0.03 9.41 2.22
C MET A 260 0.04 8.05 1.54
N LYS A 261 0.43 7.98 0.26
CA LYS A 261 0.64 6.70 -0.44
C LYS A 261 1.61 5.80 0.33
N LYS A 262 2.81 6.30 0.66
CA LYS A 262 3.85 5.54 1.38
C LYS A 262 3.42 5.20 2.82
N VAL A 263 2.73 6.12 3.50
CA VAL A 263 2.15 5.87 4.83
C VAL A 263 1.14 4.73 4.80
N LEU A 264 0.19 4.75 3.87
CA LEU A 264 -0.86 3.73 3.74
C LEU A 264 -0.28 2.37 3.37
N LEU A 265 0.67 2.34 2.42
CA LEU A 265 1.36 1.12 2.03
C LEU A 265 2.11 0.51 3.21
N LEU A 266 2.93 1.31 3.91
CA LEU A 266 3.67 0.86 5.09
C LEU A 266 2.74 0.39 6.22
N LEU A 267 1.64 1.10 6.46
CA LEU A 267 0.64 0.74 7.44
C LEU A 267 0.01 -0.62 7.13
N TRP A 268 -0.42 -0.82 5.88
CA TRP A 268 -0.99 -2.08 5.43
C TRP A 268 0.01 -3.23 5.61
N LYS A 269 1.27 -3.07 5.17
CA LYS A 269 2.30 -4.11 5.32
C LYS A 269 2.64 -4.39 6.78
N THR A 270 2.64 -3.38 7.64
CA THR A 270 2.86 -3.52 9.08
C THR A 270 1.74 -4.33 9.73
N ILE A 271 0.48 -3.99 9.42
CA ILE A 271 -0.70 -4.74 9.90
C ILE A 271 -0.63 -6.18 9.42
N LEU A 272 -0.36 -6.39 8.14
CA LEU A 272 -0.29 -7.72 7.55
C LEU A 272 0.81 -8.57 8.18
N PHE A 273 1.98 -7.99 8.44
CA PHE A 273 3.10 -8.71 9.05
C PHE A 273 2.83 -9.07 10.52
N THR A 274 2.23 -8.15 11.29
CA THR A 274 2.00 -8.33 12.73
C THR A 274 0.75 -9.17 13.03
N LEU A 275 -0.37 -8.90 12.36
CA LEU A 275 -1.68 -9.52 12.62
C LEU A 275 -2.00 -10.70 11.68
N GLY A 276 -1.21 -10.89 10.62
CA GLY A 276 -1.42 -11.97 9.66
C GLY A 276 -2.39 -11.61 8.53
N GLY A 277 -2.39 -12.46 7.50
CA GLY A 277 -3.25 -12.33 6.33
C GLY A 277 -4.63 -12.98 6.49
N PHE A 278 -5.43 -12.93 5.43
CA PHE A 278 -6.76 -13.54 5.41
C PHE A 278 -6.72 -15.05 5.72
N GLU A 279 -5.75 -15.78 5.18
CA GLU A 279 -5.64 -17.24 5.41
C GLU A 279 -5.31 -17.57 6.88
N GLU A 280 -4.39 -16.82 7.49
CA GLU A 280 -4.05 -16.97 8.91
C GLU A 280 -5.27 -16.65 9.80
N LEU A 281 -5.98 -15.56 9.50
CA LEU A 281 -7.21 -15.18 10.18
C LEU A 281 -8.30 -16.26 10.08
N GLN A 282 -8.49 -16.86 8.89
CA GLN A 282 -9.45 -17.94 8.70
C GLN A 282 -9.07 -19.16 9.53
N GLY A 283 -7.79 -19.55 9.53
CA GLY A 283 -7.28 -20.62 10.38
C GLY A 283 -7.48 -20.34 11.87
N MET A 284 -7.26 -19.10 12.32
CA MET A 284 -7.51 -18.69 13.70
C MET A 284 -8.98 -18.79 14.08
N LYS A 285 -9.90 -18.38 13.19
CA LYS A 285 -11.35 -18.51 13.41
C LYS A 285 -11.77 -19.97 13.55
N VAL A 286 -11.29 -20.85 12.67
CA VAL A 286 -11.58 -22.30 12.73
C VAL A 286 -11.08 -22.89 14.04
N ARG A 287 -9.81 -22.69 14.40
CA ARG A 287 -9.23 -23.15 15.68
C ARG A 287 -9.96 -22.59 16.90
N GLY A 288 -10.44 -21.36 16.81
CA GLY A 288 -11.25 -20.73 17.87
C GLY A 288 -12.58 -21.45 18.07
N ARG A 289 -13.26 -21.83 16.99
CA ARG A 289 -14.55 -22.55 17.04
C ARG A 289 -14.39 -23.98 17.54
N GLU A 290 -13.36 -24.68 17.09
CA GLU A 290 -13.02 -26.03 17.57
C GLU A 290 -12.79 -26.04 19.08
N ARG A 291 -12.01 -25.09 19.60
CA ARG A 291 -11.77 -24.95 21.05
C ARG A 291 -13.05 -24.69 21.85
N LEU A 292 -14.04 -24.04 21.25
CA LEU A 292 -15.34 -23.75 21.86
C LEU A 292 -16.40 -24.81 21.53
N ASN A 293 -16.04 -25.91 20.86
CA ASN A 293 -16.95 -26.95 20.38
C ASN A 293 -18.14 -26.42 19.54
N LEU A 294 -17.90 -25.37 18.76
CA LEU A 294 -18.89 -24.80 17.85
C LEU A 294 -18.86 -25.50 16.49
N ALA A 295 -19.99 -25.52 15.78
CA ALA A 295 -20.05 -26.05 14.42
C ALA A 295 -19.02 -25.38 13.49
N PRO A 296 -18.50 -26.05 12.45
CA PRO A 296 -17.57 -25.43 11.49
C PRO A 296 -18.16 -24.17 10.83
N LEU A 297 -17.27 -23.32 10.29
CA LEU A 297 -17.73 -22.18 9.50
C LEU A 297 -18.48 -22.70 8.25
N PRO A 298 -19.67 -22.14 7.94
CA PRO A 298 -20.47 -22.61 6.82
C PRO A 298 -19.79 -22.35 5.47
N GLU A 299 -19.03 -21.25 5.37
CA GLU A 299 -18.35 -20.84 4.14
C GLU A 299 -16.95 -20.30 4.42
N ASP A 300 -16.09 -20.43 3.42
CA ASP A 300 -14.77 -19.81 3.37
C ASP A 300 -14.86 -18.56 2.50
N SER A 301 -14.91 -17.39 3.15
CA SER A 301 -15.06 -16.12 2.46
C SER A 301 -13.95 -15.84 1.44
N ILE A 302 -12.75 -16.38 1.66
CA ILE A 302 -11.62 -16.19 0.73
C ILE A 302 -11.89 -16.94 -0.57
N LYS A 303 -12.33 -18.20 -0.47
CA LYS A 303 -12.71 -19.00 -1.64
C LYS A 303 -13.90 -18.41 -2.38
N VAL A 304 -14.87 -17.87 -1.65
CA VAL A 304 -16.04 -17.20 -2.24
C VAL A 304 -15.60 -15.97 -3.04
N VAL A 305 -14.78 -15.09 -2.46
CA VAL A 305 -14.28 -13.88 -3.15
C VAL A 305 -13.41 -14.23 -4.36
N ARG A 306 -12.51 -15.22 -4.26
CA ARG A 306 -11.70 -15.68 -5.40
C ARG A 306 -12.56 -16.25 -6.54
N ALA A 307 -13.74 -16.79 -6.24
CA ALA A 307 -14.68 -17.30 -7.23
C ALA A 307 -15.67 -16.22 -7.75
N MET A 308 -15.69 -15.02 -7.17
CA MET A 308 -16.54 -13.94 -7.67
C MET A 308 -16.00 -13.43 -9.00
N ARG A 309 -16.87 -13.35 -10.01
CA ARG A 309 -16.55 -12.72 -11.27
C ARG A 309 -16.31 -11.23 -11.03
N ALA A 310 -15.27 -10.68 -11.66
CA ALA A 310 -15.04 -9.23 -11.67
C ALA A 310 -16.31 -8.51 -12.16
N ALA A 311 -16.94 -7.76 -11.26
CA ALA A 311 -18.13 -6.99 -11.61
C ALA A 311 -17.67 -5.72 -12.33
N SER A 312 -18.09 -5.55 -13.59
CA SER A 312 -17.98 -4.25 -14.25
C SER A 312 -18.79 -3.23 -13.45
N PRO A 313 -18.31 -1.98 -13.27
CA PRO A 313 -19.12 -0.93 -12.67
C PRO A 313 -20.48 -0.85 -13.36
N PRO A 314 -21.59 -0.61 -12.63
CA PRO A 314 -22.88 -0.39 -13.27
C PRO A 314 -22.72 0.72 -14.31
N ARG A 315 -23.12 0.48 -15.55
CA ARG A 315 -23.23 1.54 -16.56
C ARG A 315 -24.28 2.54 -16.05
N LEU A 316 -23.85 3.57 -15.33
CA LEU A 316 -24.71 4.69 -14.98
C LEU A 316 -25.12 5.40 -16.28
N CYS A 317 -26.36 5.13 -16.69
CA CYS A 317 -27.28 6.07 -17.33
C CYS A 317 -26.79 6.85 -18.56
N HIS A 318 -26.58 6.18 -19.69
CA HIS A 318 -26.80 6.81 -21.00
C HIS A 318 -28.26 6.65 -21.41
N GLY A 319 -29.13 7.53 -20.90
CA GLY A 319 -30.55 7.45 -21.23
C GLY A 319 -31.46 8.43 -20.52
N ALA A 320 -31.06 9.69 -20.34
CA ALA A 320 -32.01 10.72 -19.90
C ALA A 320 -31.58 12.13 -20.29
N HIS A 321 -31.36 12.41 -21.58
CA HIS A 321 -31.51 13.77 -22.12
C HIS A 321 -31.65 13.72 -23.65
N ARG A 322 -32.87 13.47 -24.15
CA ARG A 322 -33.31 13.94 -25.47
C ARG A 322 -34.81 14.19 -25.50
N THR A 323 -35.18 15.46 -25.32
CA THR A 323 -36.30 16.22 -25.91
C THR A 323 -36.34 17.52 -25.09
N THR A 324 -36.26 18.75 -25.59
CA THR A 324 -36.61 19.37 -26.88
C THR A 324 -35.96 20.75 -26.93
N ALA A 325 -35.42 21.19 -28.07
CA ALA A 325 -35.64 22.55 -28.61
C ALA A 325 -34.96 22.72 -29.97
N ALA A 326 -35.79 23.14 -30.93
CA ALA A 326 -35.55 23.73 -32.25
C ALA A 326 -34.15 24.34 -32.48
N ALA A 327 -33.44 23.94 -33.53
CA ALA A 327 -33.55 24.47 -34.90
C ALA A 327 -33.02 25.91 -35.04
N GLU A 328 -31.78 26.04 -35.49
CA GLU A 328 -31.38 27.13 -36.37
C GLU A 328 -30.29 26.66 -37.34
N GLU A 329 -30.44 27.10 -38.59
CA GLU A 329 -29.85 26.58 -39.82
C GLU A 329 -28.46 27.19 -40.15
N ARG A 330 -27.56 26.32 -40.67
CA ARG A 330 -26.61 26.51 -41.80
C ARG A 330 -25.33 27.40 -41.62
N PRO A 331 -24.33 27.30 -42.54
CA PRO A 331 -23.73 26.09 -43.14
C PRO A 331 -22.18 26.12 -43.26
N SER A 332 -21.57 24.91 -43.30
CA SER A 332 -20.37 24.43 -44.03
C SER A 332 -19.21 25.36 -44.46
N GLN A 333 -17.97 24.99 -44.06
CA GLN A 333 -16.74 24.68 -44.85
C GLN A 333 -15.42 24.99 -44.05
N PRO A 334 -14.20 24.55 -44.47
CA PRO A 334 -13.64 23.23 -44.22
C PRO A 334 -12.23 23.27 -43.55
N GLN A 335 -11.66 22.07 -43.38
CA GLN A 335 -10.29 21.73 -42.93
C GLN A 335 -9.16 22.71 -43.30
N GLU A 336 -8.28 22.97 -42.32
CA GLU A 336 -6.83 23.06 -42.59
C GLU A 336 -6.06 22.34 -41.46
N CYS A 337 -5.38 21.26 -41.86
CA CYS A 337 -4.20 20.75 -41.19
C CYS A 337 -3.04 21.71 -41.47
N LEU A 338 -2.21 22.04 -40.48
CA LEU A 338 -0.81 22.39 -40.74
C LEU A 338 0.04 22.26 -39.47
N CYS A 339 1.03 21.37 -39.62
CA CYS A 339 2.39 21.31 -39.08
C CYS A 339 2.69 21.74 -37.64
#